data_AF-A0A8J8PHV9-F1
#
_entry.id   AF-A0A8J8PHV9-F1
#
_cell.length_a   1.000
_cell.length_b   1.000
_cell.length_c   1.000
_cell.angle_alpha   90.00
_cell.angle_beta   90.00
_cell.angle_gamma   90.00
#
_symmetry.space_group_name_H-M   'P 1'
#
loop_
_entity.id
_entity.type
_entity.pdbx_description
1 polymer ?
#
loop_
_entity_poly.entity_id
_entity_poly.type
_entity_poly.pdbx_seq_one_letter_code
_entity_poly.pdbx_strand_id
1 'polypeptide(L)'
;MSLDFDAVNADKILIRYDIVVESSEKPEDIAKQYLPENQFLRQIAQDVMNLKSKDIEKHVSEALETLSAEDIIEKGLLAGMDIVAELYGRGIYYLPHVMVASDAMTRGTRVAEAALSGERKYKGVVMMHAAEGDPHDIGKNIAAVLLKSNGFNVVDLGKDILVDTVVAEVQKQKPDVLTGTALMTTTMSAFSRISSRLKEVGVELPFICAGGAVNREYVESYDMGIYSAKAAEGPGLVINGKA
;
A
#
# COMPACT_ATOMS: atom_id res chain seq x y z
N MET A 1 11.30 45.47 -21.56
CA MET A 1 9.98 45.06 -22.07
C MET A 1 9.44 44.05 -21.08
N SER A 2 8.59 44.47 -20.14
CA SER A 2 7.92 43.55 -19.21
C SER A 2 6.68 43.00 -19.91
N LEU A 3 6.54 41.68 -19.95
CA LEU A 3 5.29 41.05 -20.37
C LEU A 3 4.24 41.33 -19.29
N ASP A 4 3.12 41.89 -19.72
CA ASP A 4 1.94 42.10 -18.89
C ASP A 4 1.09 40.82 -18.93
N PHE A 5 1.13 40.05 -17.85
CA PHE A 5 0.40 38.78 -17.75
C PHE A 5 -1.11 38.99 -17.51
N ASP A 6 -1.54 40.18 -17.08
CA ASP A 6 -2.97 40.49 -16.89
C ASP A 6 -3.67 40.76 -18.23
N ALA A 7 -2.91 41.20 -19.24
CA ALA A 7 -3.39 41.35 -20.61
C ALA A 7 -3.49 40.01 -21.39
N VAL A 8 -3.00 38.91 -20.81
CA VAL A 8 -2.91 37.60 -21.46
C VAL A 8 -4.06 36.70 -21.02
N ASN A 9 -4.87 36.23 -21.98
CA ASN A 9 -5.89 35.22 -21.72
C ASN A 9 -5.23 33.84 -21.55
N ALA A 10 -5.03 33.42 -20.29
CA ALA A 10 -4.37 32.16 -19.94
C ALA A 10 -5.13 30.92 -20.45
N ASP A 11 -6.47 30.97 -20.55
CA ASP A 11 -7.30 29.85 -21.01
C ASP A 11 -7.07 29.49 -22.48
N LYS A 12 -6.49 30.40 -23.26
CA LYS A 12 -6.06 30.14 -24.65
C LYS A 12 -4.64 29.57 -24.75
N ILE A 13 -3.90 29.54 -23.65
CA ILE A 13 -2.48 29.15 -23.61
C ILE A 13 -2.31 27.81 -22.91
N LEU A 14 -3.04 27.59 -21.82
CA LEU A 14 -3.00 26.35 -21.06
C LEU A 14 -4.37 26.05 -20.47
N ILE A 15 -4.62 24.77 -20.20
CA ILE A 15 -5.82 24.29 -19.53
C ILE A 15 -5.39 23.56 -18.27
N ARG A 16 -5.98 23.94 -17.13
CA ARG A 16 -5.85 23.23 -15.85
C ARG A 16 -6.82 22.06 -15.82
N TYR A 17 -6.45 20.96 -16.47
CA TYR A 17 -7.30 19.77 -16.54
C TYR A 17 -7.63 19.17 -15.17
N ASP A 18 -6.77 19.40 -14.18
CA ASP A 18 -7.01 19.02 -12.78
C ASP A 18 -8.29 19.66 -12.22
N ILE A 19 -8.56 20.93 -12.54
CA ILE A 19 -9.77 21.66 -12.10
C ILE A 19 -11.00 21.19 -12.88
N VAL A 20 -10.83 20.86 -14.16
CA VAL A 20 -11.94 20.43 -15.03
C VAL A 20 -12.45 19.03 -14.65
N VAL A 21 -11.56 18.16 -14.17
CA VAL A 21 -11.84 16.75 -13.86
C VAL A 21 -12.10 16.54 -12.36
N GLU A 22 -11.93 17.56 -11.51
CA GLU A 22 -12.11 17.43 -10.06
C GLU A 22 -13.52 16.92 -9.71
N SER A 23 -13.57 15.84 -8.92
CA SER A 23 -14.85 15.24 -8.51
C SER A 23 -15.59 16.18 -7.56
N SER A 24 -16.88 16.38 -7.81
CA SER A 24 -17.78 17.07 -6.89
C SER A 24 -18.36 16.16 -5.80
N GLU A 25 -18.02 14.87 -5.80
CA GLU A 25 -18.49 13.91 -4.80
C GLU A 25 -17.85 14.18 -3.44
N LYS A 26 -18.67 14.14 -2.38
CA LYS A 26 -18.18 14.34 -1.01
C LYS A 26 -17.69 13.02 -0.42
N PRO A 27 -16.57 13.02 0.35
CA PRO A 27 -16.08 11.82 1.01
C PRO A 27 -17.13 11.08 1.84
N GLU A 28 -18.01 11.83 2.52
CA GLU A 28 -19.05 11.29 3.39
C GLU A 28 -20.12 10.50 2.63
N ASP A 29 -20.39 10.86 1.37
CA ASP A 29 -21.42 10.21 0.57
C ASP A 29 -20.95 8.84 0.07
N ILE A 30 -19.66 8.73 -0.27
CA ILE A 30 -19.02 7.47 -0.65
C ILE A 30 -18.91 6.56 0.58
N ALA A 31 -18.48 7.10 1.72
CA ALA A 31 -18.28 6.34 2.94
C ALA A 31 -19.55 5.63 3.44
N LYS A 32 -20.74 6.23 3.26
CA LYS A 32 -22.02 5.63 3.71
C LYS A 32 -22.25 4.20 3.23
N GLN A 33 -21.70 3.83 2.06
CA GLN A 33 -21.89 2.50 1.47
C GLN A 33 -21.02 1.42 2.14
N TYR A 34 -19.96 1.82 2.84
CA TYR A 34 -18.95 0.94 3.41
C TYR A 34 -18.93 0.95 4.94
N LEU A 35 -19.62 1.92 5.56
CA LEU A 35 -19.64 2.04 7.02
C LEU A 35 -20.39 0.87 7.67
N PRO A 36 -19.80 0.22 8.68
CA PRO A 36 -20.45 -0.89 9.38
C PRO A 36 -21.70 -0.44 10.16
N GLU A 37 -22.58 -1.40 10.47
CA GLU A 37 -23.84 -1.14 11.20
C GLU A 37 -23.61 -0.88 12.69
N ASN A 38 -22.69 -1.63 13.31
CA ASN A 38 -22.36 -1.51 14.72
C ASN A 38 -21.77 -0.12 15.01
N GLN A 39 -22.26 0.54 16.06
CA GLN A 39 -21.88 1.92 16.39
C GLN A 39 -20.39 2.08 16.72
N PHE A 40 -19.79 1.16 17.45
CA PHE A 40 -18.36 1.21 17.81
C PHE A 40 -17.48 1.00 16.57
N LEU A 41 -17.79 -0.02 15.77
CA LEU A 41 -17.06 -0.29 14.53
C LEU A 41 -17.20 0.88 13.55
N ARG A 42 -18.38 1.51 13.48
CA ARG A 42 -18.63 2.68 12.63
C ARG A 42 -17.79 3.87 13.06
N GLN A 43 -17.73 4.13 14.36
CA GLN A 43 -16.91 5.23 14.89
C GLN A 43 -15.43 5.02 14.55
N ILE A 44 -14.92 3.81 14.75
CA ILE A 44 -13.53 3.44 14.43
C ILE A 44 -13.24 3.61 12.93
N ALA A 45 -14.13 3.12 12.06
CA ALA A 45 -14.00 3.29 10.61
C ALA A 45 -13.99 4.77 10.20
N GLN A 46 -14.85 5.58 10.82
CA GLN A 46 -14.89 7.03 10.60
C GLN A 46 -13.65 7.74 11.11
N ASP A 47 -13.03 7.30 12.21
CA ASP A 47 -11.81 7.91 12.70
C ASP A 47 -10.63 7.66 11.76
N VAL A 48 -10.54 6.46 11.19
CA VAL A 48 -9.55 6.14 10.15
C VAL A 48 -9.77 7.01 8.91
N MET A 49 -11.02 7.06 8.40
CA MET A 49 -11.38 7.88 7.24
C MET A 49 -11.07 9.36 7.47
N ASN A 50 -11.49 9.91 8.62
CA ASN A 50 -11.35 11.33 8.94
C ASN A 50 -9.97 11.70 9.49
N LEU A 51 -8.99 10.79 9.41
CA LEU A 51 -7.59 11.03 9.78
C LEU A 51 -7.41 11.39 11.27
N LYS A 52 -8.26 10.85 12.15
CA LYS A 52 -8.28 11.12 13.59
C LYS A 52 -7.36 10.17 14.37
N SER A 53 -6.05 10.24 14.11
CA SER A 53 -5.06 9.35 14.76
C SER A 53 -4.96 9.51 16.28
N LYS A 54 -5.48 10.60 16.86
CA LYS A 54 -5.45 10.85 18.32
C LYS A 54 -6.57 10.14 19.06
N ASP A 55 -7.72 9.98 18.43
CA ASP A 55 -8.93 9.44 19.07
C ASP A 55 -9.05 7.92 18.88
N ILE A 56 -8.36 7.38 17.87
CA ILE A 56 -8.48 5.97 17.46
C ILE A 56 -8.12 4.99 18.58
N GLU A 57 -7.06 5.25 19.35
CA GLU A 57 -6.62 4.34 20.43
C GLU A 57 -7.67 4.26 21.55
N LYS A 58 -8.29 5.40 21.87
CA LYS A 58 -9.37 5.48 22.86
C LYS A 58 -10.61 4.72 22.39
N HIS A 59 -11.11 4.98 21.18
CA HIS A 59 -12.33 4.33 20.69
C HIS A 59 -12.13 2.82 20.45
N VAL A 60 -10.92 2.39 20.06
CA VAL A 60 -10.58 0.95 20.03
C VAL A 60 -10.64 0.34 21.43
N SER A 61 -10.11 1.03 22.44
CA SER A 61 -10.12 0.54 23.83
C SER A 61 -11.55 0.40 24.37
N GLU A 62 -12.42 1.37 24.09
CA GLU A 62 -13.85 1.32 24.46
C GLU A 62 -14.58 0.18 23.72
N ALA A 63 -14.29 -0.02 22.44
CA ALA A 63 -14.90 -1.10 21.66
C ALA A 63 -14.50 -2.50 22.18
N LEU A 64 -13.27 -2.66 22.67
CA LEU A 64 -12.77 -3.92 23.25
C LEU A 64 -13.52 -4.38 24.50
N GLU A 65 -14.27 -3.50 25.16
CA GLU A 65 -15.13 -3.89 26.30
C GLU A 65 -16.31 -4.77 25.88
N THR A 66 -16.70 -4.71 24.60
CA THR A 66 -17.92 -5.37 24.09
C THR A 66 -17.71 -6.22 22.84
N LEU A 67 -16.64 -5.97 22.08
CA LEU A 67 -16.34 -6.64 20.81
C LEU A 67 -14.99 -7.36 20.88
N SER A 68 -14.81 -8.38 20.03
CA SER A 68 -13.50 -9.03 19.90
C SER A 68 -12.49 -8.11 19.20
N ALA A 69 -11.22 -8.28 19.53
CA ALA A 69 -10.13 -7.59 18.85
C ALA A 69 -10.12 -7.88 17.34
N GLU A 70 -10.42 -9.12 16.95
CA GLU A 70 -10.56 -9.50 15.55
C GLU A 70 -11.66 -8.72 14.84
N ASP A 71 -12.85 -8.59 15.44
CA ASP A 71 -13.95 -7.83 14.83
C ASP A 71 -13.60 -6.34 14.70
N ILE A 72 -12.89 -5.77 15.68
CA ILE A 72 -12.45 -4.37 15.62
C ILE A 72 -11.44 -4.15 14.48
N ILE A 73 -10.48 -5.07 14.32
CA ILE A 73 -9.48 -4.99 13.26
C ILE A 73 -10.15 -5.17 11.90
N GLU A 74 -10.93 -6.24 11.72
CA GLU A 74 -11.50 -6.61 10.41
C GLU A 74 -12.66 -5.72 9.99
N LYS A 75 -13.60 -5.44 10.89
CA LYS A 75 -14.87 -4.76 10.56
C LYS A 75 -14.87 -3.28 10.94
N GLY A 76 -13.86 -2.80 11.68
CA GLY A 76 -13.68 -1.39 12.04
C GLY A 76 -12.51 -0.76 11.31
N LEU A 77 -11.29 -1.15 11.68
CA LEU A 77 -10.05 -0.52 11.20
C LEU A 77 -9.81 -0.77 9.71
N LEU A 78 -9.91 -2.03 9.25
CA LEU A 78 -9.77 -2.37 7.83
C LEU A 78 -10.92 -1.78 6.99
N ALA A 79 -12.16 -1.84 7.49
CA ALA A 79 -13.30 -1.18 6.82
C ALA A 79 -13.08 0.34 6.62
N GLY A 80 -12.48 1.02 7.59
CA GLY A 80 -12.08 2.41 7.46
C GLY A 80 -11.03 2.64 6.36
N MET A 81 -10.07 1.71 6.22
CA MET A 81 -9.09 1.77 5.14
C MET A 81 -9.66 1.44 3.76
N ASP A 82 -10.67 0.57 3.66
CA ASP A 82 -11.36 0.30 2.40
C ASP A 82 -12.02 1.57 1.85
N ILE A 83 -12.63 2.38 2.73
CA ILE A 83 -13.17 3.71 2.37
C ILE A 83 -12.05 4.61 1.84
N VAL A 84 -10.93 4.68 2.55
CA VAL A 84 -9.78 5.51 2.14
C VAL A 84 -9.21 5.06 0.79
N ALA A 85 -9.17 3.75 0.53
CA ALA A 85 -8.74 3.19 -0.75
C ALA A 85 -9.68 3.60 -1.89
N GLU A 86 -11.00 3.55 -1.67
CA GLU A 86 -12.00 4.00 -2.64
C GLU A 86 -11.89 5.51 -2.92
N LEU A 87 -11.74 6.32 -1.87
CA LEU A 87 -11.53 7.78 -2.01
C LEU A 87 -10.24 8.09 -2.76
N TYR A 88 -9.17 7.32 -2.55
CA TYR A 88 -7.92 7.44 -3.30
C TYR A 88 -8.09 7.03 -4.76
N GLY A 89 -8.78 5.92 -5.03
CA GLY A 89 -9.08 5.44 -6.39
C GLY A 89 -9.90 6.43 -7.22
N ARG A 90 -10.76 7.21 -6.56
CA ARG A 90 -11.57 8.29 -7.18
C ARG A 90 -10.85 9.64 -7.29
N GLY A 91 -9.62 9.75 -6.77
CA GLY A 91 -8.88 11.01 -6.76
C GLY A 91 -9.40 12.07 -5.78
N ILE A 92 -10.25 11.68 -4.83
CA ILE A 92 -10.77 12.57 -3.78
C ILE A 92 -9.76 12.66 -2.63
N TYR A 93 -9.19 11.52 -2.23
CA TYR A 93 -8.05 11.49 -1.33
C TYR A 93 -6.75 11.37 -2.12
N TYR A 94 -5.74 12.09 -1.65
CA TYR A 94 -4.38 12.02 -2.17
C TYR A 94 -3.48 11.21 -1.25
N LEU A 95 -2.30 10.85 -1.74
CA LEU A 95 -1.35 10.01 -1.01
C LEU A 95 -1.08 10.45 0.44
N PRO A 96 -0.93 11.75 0.78
CA PRO A 96 -0.77 12.16 2.18
C PRO A 96 -1.91 11.73 3.09
N HIS A 97 -3.16 11.73 2.60
CA HIS A 97 -4.33 11.29 3.37
C HIS A 97 -4.26 9.79 3.65
N VAL A 98 -3.87 8.98 2.65
CA VAL A 98 -3.68 7.52 2.80
C VAL A 98 -2.61 7.21 3.85
N MET A 99 -1.51 7.98 3.86
CA MET A 99 -0.43 7.82 4.84
C MET A 99 -0.89 8.11 6.27
N VAL A 100 -1.68 9.17 6.48
CA VAL A 100 -2.22 9.52 7.80
C VAL A 100 -3.26 8.52 8.26
N ALA A 101 -4.15 8.07 7.37
CA ALA A 101 -5.12 7.01 7.67
C ALA A 101 -4.42 5.70 8.05
N SER A 102 -3.34 5.33 7.35
CA SER A 102 -2.54 4.15 7.67
C SER A 102 -1.86 4.26 9.04
N ASP A 103 -1.42 5.46 9.45
CA ASP A 103 -0.89 5.68 10.81
C ASP A 103 -2.00 5.49 11.86
N ALA A 104 -3.18 6.06 11.64
CA ALA A 104 -4.34 5.87 12.52
C ALA A 104 -4.71 4.38 12.65
N MET A 105 -4.81 3.67 11.52
CA MET A 105 -5.08 2.23 11.48
C MET A 105 -4.02 1.45 12.25
N THR A 106 -2.73 1.76 12.06
CA THR A 106 -1.62 1.06 12.72
C THR A 106 -1.66 1.24 14.24
N ARG A 107 -1.97 2.45 14.72
CA ARG A 107 -2.14 2.73 16.16
C ARG A 107 -3.31 1.95 16.75
N GLY A 108 -4.47 2.01 16.10
CA GLY A 108 -5.65 1.25 16.54
C GLY A 108 -5.40 -0.25 16.54
N THR A 109 -4.75 -0.77 15.50
CA THR A 109 -4.39 -2.19 15.37
C THR A 109 -3.49 -2.63 16.52
N ARG A 110 -2.49 -1.83 16.89
CA ARG A 110 -1.60 -2.15 18.02
C ARG A 110 -2.35 -2.31 19.34
N VAL A 111 -3.35 -1.45 19.58
CA VAL A 111 -4.19 -1.53 20.79
C VAL A 111 -5.05 -2.80 20.76
N ALA A 112 -5.69 -3.09 19.62
CA ALA A 112 -6.51 -4.29 19.47
C ALA A 112 -5.67 -5.58 19.58
N GLU A 113 -4.48 -5.61 18.96
CA GLU A 113 -3.56 -6.76 19.00
C GLU A 113 -3.07 -7.06 20.42
N ALA A 114 -2.90 -6.05 21.27
CA ALA A 114 -2.54 -6.25 22.67
C ALA A 114 -3.60 -6.99 23.49
N ALA A 115 -4.86 -7.01 23.02
CA ALA A 115 -5.95 -7.75 23.63
C ALA A 115 -6.20 -9.13 23.00
N LEU A 116 -5.47 -9.49 21.93
CA LEU A 116 -5.58 -10.81 21.33
C LEU A 116 -5.04 -11.88 22.27
N SER A 117 -5.77 -13.00 22.38
CA SER A 117 -5.31 -14.18 23.11
C SER A 117 -4.31 -15.05 22.31
N GLY A 118 -3.90 -14.58 21.11
CA GLY A 118 -3.04 -15.28 20.17
C GLY A 118 -2.51 -14.35 19.08
N GLU A 119 -1.90 -14.92 18.03
CA GLU A 119 -1.38 -14.12 16.91
C GLU A 119 -2.49 -13.68 15.96
N ARG A 120 -2.34 -12.46 15.43
CA ARG A 120 -3.21 -11.95 14.37
C ARG A 120 -3.10 -12.85 13.13
N LYS A 121 -4.25 -13.19 12.56
CA LYS A 121 -4.32 -13.83 11.25
C LYS A 121 -4.16 -12.78 10.15
N TYR A 122 -3.20 -13.00 9.27
CA TYR A 122 -3.00 -12.20 8.07
C TYR A 122 -3.46 -12.99 6.84
N LYS A 123 -3.85 -12.28 5.77
CA LYS A 123 -4.26 -12.90 4.49
C LYS A 123 -3.08 -13.56 3.76
N GLY A 124 -1.86 -13.11 4.06
CA GLY A 124 -0.61 -13.60 3.49
C GLY A 124 0.55 -12.71 3.92
N VAL A 125 1.77 -13.15 3.63
CA VAL A 125 3.03 -12.48 3.91
C VAL A 125 3.63 -11.98 2.60
N VAL A 126 3.82 -10.66 2.49
CA VAL A 126 4.48 -10.03 1.35
C VAL A 126 5.84 -9.49 1.79
N MET A 127 6.90 -9.94 1.13
CA MET A 127 8.25 -9.42 1.34
C MET A 127 8.55 -8.34 0.31
N MET A 128 9.15 -7.23 0.73
CA MET A 128 9.42 -6.07 -0.12
C MET A 128 10.87 -5.59 0.04
N HIS A 129 11.48 -5.16 -1.06
CA HIS A 129 12.81 -4.54 -1.04
C HIS A 129 12.97 -3.52 -2.17
N ALA A 130 13.88 -2.57 -2.00
CA ALA A 130 14.48 -1.85 -3.13
C ALA A 130 15.76 -2.58 -3.56
N ALA A 131 16.01 -2.60 -4.87
CA ALA A 131 17.14 -3.30 -5.47
C ALA A 131 18.50 -2.89 -4.86
N GLU A 132 19.46 -3.80 -4.94
CA GLU A 132 20.87 -3.56 -4.63
C GLU A 132 21.38 -2.31 -5.37
N GLY A 133 22.00 -1.38 -4.62
CA GLY A 133 22.47 -0.10 -5.12
C GLY A 133 21.38 0.95 -5.35
N ASP A 134 20.12 0.67 -5.04
CA ASP A 134 18.99 1.58 -5.28
C ASP A 134 18.46 2.22 -3.97
N PRO A 135 18.63 3.54 -3.78
CA PRO A 135 18.16 4.22 -2.58
C PRO A 135 16.68 4.62 -2.63
N HIS A 136 15.97 4.37 -3.74
CA HIS A 136 14.61 4.85 -3.95
C HIS A 136 13.57 3.90 -3.36
N ASP A 137 12.83 4.36 -2.35
CA ASP A 137 11.88 3.54 -1.59
C ASP A 137 10.45 4.10 -1.55
N ILE A 138 10.17 5.25 -2.15
CA ILE A 138 8.84 5.88 -2.12
C ILE A 138 7.77 4.94 -2.69
N GLY A 139 8.00 4.38 -3.89
CA GLY A 139 7.04 3.47 -4.52
C GLY A 139 6.79 2.21 -3.69
N LYS A 140 7.85 1.64 -3.10
CA LYS A 140 7.77 0.50 -2.18
C LYS A 140 6.93 0.84 -0.95
N ASN A 141 7.17 1.99 -0.33
CA ASN A 141 6.47 2.39 0.90
C ASN A 141 4.98 2.64 0.65
N ILE A 142 4.62 3.20 -0.51
CA ILE A 142 3.22 3.33 -0.94
C ILE A 142 2.57 1.95 -1.06
N ALA A 143 3.22 1.03 -1.78
CA ALA A 143 2.71 -0.33 -1.95
C ALA A 143 2.60 -1.09 -0.60
N ALA A 144 3.55 -0.89 0.31
CA ALA A 144 3.53 -1.46 1.65
C ALA A 144 2.32 -0.97 2.46
N VAL A 145 2.00 0.32 2.39
CA VAL A 145 0.81 0.89 3.04
C VAL A 145 -0.45 0.24 2.48
N LEU A 146 -0.59 0.18 1.15
CA LEU A 146 -1.77 -0.41 0.51
C LEU A 146 -1.97 -1.89 0.88
N LEU A 147 -0.89 -2.67 0.94
CA LEU A 147 -0.93 -4.08 1.35
C LEU A 147 -1.34 -4.25 2.83
N LYS A 148 -0.74 -3.47 3.74
CA LYS A 148 -1.08 -3.50 5.17
C LYS A 148 -2.55 -3.12 5.40
N SER A 149 -3.01 -2.09 4.70
CA SER A 149 -4.39 -1.64 4.71
C SER A 149 -5.39 -2.67 4.18
N ASN A 150 -4.92 -3.68 3.45
CA ASN A 150 -5.74 -4.79 2.95
C ASN A 150 -5.60 -6.08 3.79
N GLY A 151 -4.90 -6.02 4.94
CA GLY A 151 -4.79 -7.15 5.87
C GLY A 151 -3.64 -8.13 5.57
N PHE A 152 -2.64 -7.72 4.78
CA PHE A 152 -1.42 -8.50 4.57
C PHE A 152 -0.36 -8.17 5.63
N ASN A 153 0.43 -9.18 6.01
CA ASN A 153 1.67 -8.96 6.74
C ASN A 153 2.74 -8.51 5.76
N VAL A 154 3.39 -7.38 6.00
CA VAL A 154 4.40 -6.83 5.10
C VAL A 154 5.75 -6.82 5.79
N VAL A 155 6.68 -7.60 5.24
CA VAL A 155 8.08 -7.66 5.65
C VAL A 155 8.89 -6.77 4.72
N ASP A 156 9.22 -5.57 5.20
CA ASP A 156 10.01 -4.60 4.44
C ASP A 156 11.49 -4.72 4.78
N LEU A 157 12.30 -5.23 3.84
CA LEU A 157 13.74 -5.36 4.00
C LEU A 157 14.46 -4.00 3.91
N GLY A 158 13.79 -2.96 3.41
CA GLY A 158 14.35 -1.63 3.24
C GLY A 158 14.86 -1.39 1.82
N LYS A 159 15.95 -0.63 1.72
CA LYS A 159 16.55 -0.17 0.46
C LYS A 159 18.02 -0.53 0.38
N ASP A 160 18.56 -0.55 -0.83
CA ASP A 160 19.94 -1.02 -1.08
C ASP A 160 20.17 -2.43 -0.55
N ILE A 161 19.27 -3.36 -0.90
CA ILE A 161 19.29 -4.73 -0.38
C ILE A 161 20.02 -5.66 -1.34
N LEU A 162 21.08 -6.29 -0.85
CA LEU A 162 21.88 -7.26 -1.61
C LEU A 162 21.02 -8.42 -2.10
N VAL A 163 21.29 -8.92 -3.31
CA VAL A 163 20.61 -10.09 -3.89
C VAL A 163 20.64 -11.29 -2.94
N ASP A 164 21.79 -11.59 -2.35
CA ASP A 164 21.96 -12.72 -1.42
C ASP A 164 21.14 -12.55 -0.14
N THR A 165 20.97 -11.31 0.34
CA THR A 165 20.14 -11.01 1.51
C THR A 165 18.67 -11.28 1.22
N VAL A 166 18.18 -10.87 0.03
CA VAL A 166 16.79 -11.16 -0.38
C VAL A 166 16.56 -12.67 -0.43
N VAL A 167 17.44 -13.42 -1.09
CA VAL A 167 17.32 -14.88 -1.22
C VAL A 167 17.32 -15.56 0.16
N ALA A 168 18.23 -15.17 1.04
CA ALA A 168 18.32 -15.73 2.38
C ALA A 168 17.06 -15.46 3.23
N GLU A 169 16.53 -14.24 3.18
CA GLU A 169 15.32 -13.89 3.92
C GLU A 169 14.07 -14.57 3.33
N VAL A 170 13.97 -14.72 2.01
CA VAL A 170 12.89 -15.49 1.38
C VAL A 170 12.92 -16.96 1.84
N GLN A 171 14.09 -17.60 1.88
CA GLN A 171 14.21 -18.98 2.36
C GLN A 171 13.84 -19.13 3.84
N LYS A 172 14.22 -18.15 4.65
CA LYS A 172 14.00 -18.14 6.10
C LYS A 172 12.53 -17.88 6.45
N GLN A 173 11.92 -16.87 5.83
CA GLN A 173 10.59 -16.40 6.21
C GLN A 173 9.47 -16.95 5.33
N LYS A 174 9.80 -17.52 4.16
CA LYS A 174 8.87 -18.14 3.21
C LYS A 174 7.64 -17.26 2.93
N PRO A 175 7.84 -16.02 2.43
CA PRO A 175 6.72 -15.16 2.08
C PRO A 175 5.90 -15.77 0.94
N ASP A 176 4.62 -15.43 0.88
CA ASP A 176 3.72 -15.85 -0.21
C ASP A 176 4.05 -15.09 -1.50
N VAL A 177 4.49 -13.83 -1.39
CA VAL A 177 4.83 -12.97 -2.53
C VAL A 177 6.11 -12.18 -2.23
N LEU A 178 6.99 -12.07 -3.22
CA LEU A 178 8.12 -11.14 -3.22
C LEU A 178 7.79 -9.94 -4.09
N THR A 179 8.21 -8.76 -3.64
CA THR A 179 8.12 -7.53 -4.43
C THR A 179 9.46 -6.79 -4.44
N GLY A 180 9.77 -6.16 -5.56
CA GLY A 180 11.01 -5.41 -5.78
C GLY A 180 10.75 -4.09 -6.49
N THR A 181 11.42 -3.02 -6.04
CA THR A 181 11.43 -1.73 -6.74
C THR A 181 12.83 -1.35 -7.23
N ALA A 182 12.93 -0.83 -8.46
CA ALA A 182 14.15 -0.27 -9.02
C ALA A 182 13.83 1.00 -9.85
N LEU A 183 14.54 2.09 -9.59
CA LEU A 183 14.36 3.36 -10.29
C LEU A 183 15.52 3.68 -11.27
N MET A 184 16.62 2.92 -11.22
CA MET A 184 17.77 3.11 -12.08
C MET A 184 17.99 1.92 -13.01
N THR A 185 18.36 2.19 -14.26
CA THR A 185 18.70 1.12 -15.23
C THR A 185 19.93 0.30 -14.78
N THR A 186 20.79 0.89 -13.96
CA THR A 186 21.96 0.22 -13.36
C THR A 186 21.59 -0.75 -12.23
N THR A 187 20.42 -0.61 -11.61
CA THR A 187 20.00 -1.42 -10.45
C THR A 187 18.96 -2.47 -10.81
N MET A 188 18.18 -2.27 -11.88
CA MET A 188 17.10 -3.19 -12.27
C MET A 188 17.57 -4.63 -12.53
N SER A 189 18.84 -4.83 -12.94
CA SER A 189 19.47 -6.15 -13.12
C SER A 189 19.52 -7.00 -11.84
N ALA A 190 19.30 -6.41 -10.66
CA ALA A 190 19.15 -7.16 -9.42
C ALA A 190 17.98 -8.16 -9.48
N PHE A 191 16.90 -7.86 -10.20
CA PHE A 191 15.72 -8.73 -10.24
C PHE A 191 15.96 -10.05 -10.97
N SER A 192 16.59 -10.03 -12.14
CA SER A 192 16.95 -11.25 -12.86
C SER A 192 17.96 -12.09 -12.09
N ARG A 193 18.89 -11.44 -11.36
CA ARG A 193 19.82 -12.10 -10.43
C ARG A 193 19.06 -12.77 -9.28
N ILE A 194 18.11 -12.08 -8.64
CA ILE A 194 17.28 -12.65 -7.56
C ILE A 194 16.48 -13.85 -8.06
N SER A 195 15.78 -13.70 -9.19
CA SER A 195 15.00 -14.80 -9.80
C SER A 195 15.87 -16.03 -10.08
N SER A 196 17.03 -15.84 -10.72
CA SER A 196 17.95 -16.93 -11.01
C SER A 196 18.43 -17.65 -9.73
N ARG A 197 18.79 -16.89 -8.70
CA ARG A 197 19.28 -17.43 -7.43
C ARG A 197 18.18 -18.13 -6.62
N LEU A 198 16.95 -17.63 -6.65
CA LEU A 198 15.79 -18.30 -6.04
C LEU A 198 15.53 -19.65 -6.72
N LYS A 199 15.61 -19.69 -8.05
CA LYS A 199 15.47 -20.93 -8.83
C LYS A 199 16.58 -21.95 -8.51
N GLU A 200 17.83 -21.51 -8.39
CA GLU A 200 18.96 -22.38 -8.00
C GLU A 200 18.76 -23.05 -6.65
N VAL A 201 18.14 -22.34 -5.69
CA VAL A 201 17.84 -22.89 -4.36
C VAL A 201 16.47 -23.57 -4.27
N GLY A 202 15.80 -23.78 -5.40
CA GLY A 202 14.52 -24.49 -5.50
C GLY A 202 13.33 -23.75 -4.92
N VAL A 203 13.39 -22.41 -4.86
CA VAL A 203 12.29 -21.56 -4.39
C VAL A 203 11.55 -20.96 -5.58
N GLU A 204 10.24 -21.13 -5.60
CA GLU A 204 9.33 -20.59 -6.61
C GLU A 204 8.16 -19.88 -5.91
N LEU A 205 7.94 -18.62 -6.28
CA LEU A 205 6.88 -17.75 -5.78
C LEU A 205 6.68 -16.57 -6.76
N PRO A 206 5.51 -15.90 -6.72
CA PRO A 206 5.29 -14.66 -7.47
C PRO A 206 6.30 -13.56 -7.10
N PHE A 207 6.99 -13.00 -8.10
CA PHE A 207 7.90 -11.88 -7.92
C PHE A 207 7.45 -10.63 -8.68
N ILE A 208 6.72 -9.76 -7.99
CA ILE A 208 6.23 -8.50 -8.56
C ILE A 208 7.37 -7.47 -8.63
N CYS A 209 7.71 -7.05 -9.85
CA CYS A 209 8.78 -6.10 -10.14
C CYS A 209 8.19 -4.79 -10.66
N ALA A 210 8.59 -3.68 -10.05
CA ALA A 210 8.10 -2.34 -10.39
C ALA A 210 9.21 -1.29 -10.32
N GLY A 211 8.88 -0.06 -10.73
CA GLY A 211 9.73 1.11 -10.64
C GLY A 211 10.02 1.75 -11.99
N GLY A 212 10.44 3.02 -11.99
CA GLY A 212 10.48 3.83 -13.22
C GLY A 212 11.50 3.40 -14.26
N ALA A 213 12.51 2.62 -13.89
CA ALA A 213 13.46 2.02 -14.84
C ALA A 213 12.98 0.68 -15.42
N VAL A 214 11.89 0.13 -14.89
CA VAL A 214 11.43 -1.23 -15.16
C VAL A 214 10.25 -1.19 -16.13
N ASN A 215 10.23 -2.10 -17.09
CA ASN A 215 9.13 -2.27 -18.03
C ASN A 215 8.72 -3.75 -18.13
N ARG A 216 7.58 -3.99 -18.80
CA ARG A 216 7.02 -5.34 -18.97
C ARG A 216 7.99 -6.30 -19.65
N GLU A 217 8.55 -5.88 -20.78
CA GLU A 217 9.45 -6.71 -21.59
C GLU A 217 10.66 -7.20 -20.78
N TYR A 218 11.24 -6.33 -19.96
CA TYR A 218 12.33 -6.68 -19.07
C TYR A 218 11.90 -7.70 -18.01
N VAL A 219 10.79 -7.48 -17.32
CA VAL A 219 10.34 -8.34 -16.21
C VAL A 219 9.93 -9.73 -16.71
N GLU A 220 9.28 -9.79 -17.86
CA GLU A 220 8.83 -11.06 -18.49
C GLU A 220 9.98 -11.81 -19.18
N SER A 221 11.20 -11.26 -19.22
CA SER A 221 12.36 -11.92 -19.81
C SER A 221 13.02 -12.97 -18.91
N TYR A 222 12.63 -13.05 -17.64
CA TYR A 222 13.15 -14.00 -16.65
C TYR A 222 12.02 -14.68 -15.88
N ASP A 223 12.33 -15.82 -15.25
CA ASP A 223 11.34 -16.61 -14.51
C ASP A 223 10.77 -15.83 -13.31
N MET A 224 9.55 -16.18 -12.89
CA MET A 224 8.85 -15.64 -11.69
C MET A 224 8.46 -14.15 -11.77
N GLY A 225 8.94 -13.41 -12.79
CA GLY A 225 8.73 -11.97 -12.92
C GLY A 225 7.29 -11.61 -13.27
N ILE A 226 6.70 -10.71 -12.49
CA ILE A 226 5.38 -10.12 -12.73
C ILE A 226 5.52 -8.61 -12.78
N TYR A 227 5.18 -8.00 -13.91
CA TYR A 227 5.30 -6.56 -14.07
C TYR A 227 4.15 -5.79 -13.43
N SER A 228 4.48 -4.70 -12.72
CA SER A 228 3.51 -3.72 -12.24
C SER A 228 3.96 -2.30 -12.61
N ALA A 229 3.11 -1.55 -13.31
CA ALA A 229 3.44 -0.21 -13.77
C ALA A 229 3.27 0.86 -12.67
N LYS A 230 2.36 0.63 -11.71
CA LYS A 230 2.03 1.61 -10.66
C LYS A 230 2.11 1.02 -9.27
N ALA A 231 2.41 1.86 -8.28
CA ALA A 231 2.47 1.43 -6.87
C ALA A 231 1.15 0.86 -6.33
N ALA A 232 0.01 1.21 -6.94
CA ALA A 232 -1.31 0.65 -6.59
C ALA A 232 -1.64 -0.65 -7.34
N GLU A 233 -1.02 -0.91 -8.48
CA GLU A 233 -1.30 -2.09 -9.32
C GLU A 233 -0.73 -3.37 -8.70
N GLY A 234 0.53 -3.34 -8.25
CA GLY A 234 1.21 -4.46 -7.60
C GLY A 234 0.43 -5.01 -6.40
N PRO A 235 0.06 -4.18 -5.40
CA PRO A 235 -0.84 -4.59 -4.33
C PRO A 235 -2.15 -5.16 -4.84
N GLY A 236 -2.75 -4.56 -5.88
CA GLY A 236 -3.97 -5.06 -6.49
C GLY A 236 -3.84 -6.48 -7.06
N LEU A 237 -2.68 -6.86 -7.61
CA LEU A 237 -2.43 -8.23 -8.07
C LEU A 237 -2.44 -9.23 -6.90
N VAL A 238 -1.80 -8.88 -5.80
CA VAL A 238 -1.76 -9.70 -4.57
C VAL A 238 -3.14 -9.82 -3.94
N ILE A 239 -3.83 -8.68 -3.75
CA ILE A 239 -5.16 -8.61 -3.11
C ILE A 239 -6.19 -9.46 -3.86
N ASN A 240 -6.13 -9.48 -5.19
CA ASN A 240 -7.09 -10.20 -6.03
C ASN A 240 -6.69 -11.66 -6.33
N GLY A 241 -5.60 -12.16 -5.74
CA GLY A 241 -5.12 -13.53 -5.99
C GLY A 241 -4.69 -13.77 -7.44
N LYS A 242 -4.17 -12.73 -8.10
CA LYS A 242 -3.68 -12.75 -9.49
C LYS A 242 -2.16 -12.69 -9.59
N ALA A 243 -1.48 -12.66 -8.46
CA ALA A 243 -0.03 -12.80 -8.36
C ALA A 243 0.35 -14.28 -8.50
#